data_AF-A0A1Q4VGQ7-F1
#
_entry.id   AF-A0A1Q4VGQ7-F1
#
_cell.length_a   1.000
_cell.length_b   1.000
_cell.length_c   1.000
_cell.angle_alpha   90.00
_cell.angle_beta   90.00
_cell.angle_gamma   90.00
#
_symmetry.space_group_name_H-M   'P 1'
#
loop_
_entity.id
_entity.type
_entity.pdbx_description
1 polymer ?
#
loop_
_entity_poly.entity_id
_entity_poly.type
_entity_poly.pdbx_seq_one_letter_code
_entity_poly.pdbx_strand_id
1 'polypeptide(L)'
;PLGPLQVQVKDGVARLVEGGAIAGSTLTLDVAFKRSVTVNGLSLNQAVESLSATPARLLGLGDSIGSLETGKLADLVVVDSEGYDLVAVMRRGRWIVGGERFSTVEPA
;
A
#
# COMPACT_ATOMS: atom_id res chain seq x y z
N PRO A 1 17.32 1.80 -7.32
CA PRO A 1 17.80 2.45 -8.57
C PRO A 1 17.96 1.42 -9.68
N LEU A 2 17.48 1.69 -10.89
CA LEU A 2 17.50 0.76 -12.05
C LEU A 2 18.88 0.69 -12.74
N GLY A 3 19.96 0.84 -11.97
CA GLY A 3 21.31 0.99 -12.51
C GLY A 3 21.51 2.31 -13.27
N PRO A 4 22.51 2.38 -14.17
CA PRO A 4 22.84 3.59 -14.92
C PRO A 4 21.88 3.93 -16.06
N LEU A 5 20.84 3.11 -16.27
CA LEU A 5 19.94 3.21 -17.41
C LEU A 5 19.04 4.45 -17.30
N GLN A 6 18.95 5.19 -18.41
CA GLN A 6 18.07 6.36 -18.52
C GLN A 6 16.62 5.91 -18.71
N VAL A 7 15.72 6.47 -17.90
CA VAL A 7 14.30 6.13 -17.90
C VAL A 7 13.47 7.38 -18.13
N GLN A 8 12.49 7.28 -19.01
CA GLN A 8 11.43 8.26 -19.18
C GLN A 8 10.11 7.69 -18.67
N VAL A 9 9.36 8.50 -17.91
CA VAL A 9 7.98 8.18 -17.53
C VAL A 9 7.05 9.07 -18.34
N LYS A 10 6.16 8.44 -19.11
CA LYS A 10 5.12 9.14 -19.88
C LYS A 10 3.81 8.40 -19.69
N ASP A 11 2.72 9.14 -19.43
CA ASP A 11 1.37 8.60 -19.24
C ASP A 11 1.30 7.44 -18.22
N GLY A 12 2.10 7.54 -17.14
CA GLY A 12 2.16 6.51 -16.09
C GLY A 12 2.90 5.23 -16.49
N VAL A 13 3.69 5.22 -17.57
CA VAL A 13 4.50 4.06 -17.97
C VAL A 13 5.97 4.45 -17.99
N ALA A 14 6.78 3.76 -17.19
CA ALA A 14 8.23 3.91 -17.19
C ALA A 14 8.86 3.06 -18.30
N ARG A 15 9.64 3.69 -19.19
CA ARG A 15 10.36 3.03 -20.27
C ARG A 15 11.81 3.48 -20.34
N LEU A 16 12.69 2.57 -20.77
CA LEU A 16 14.07 2.91 -21.11
C LEU A 16 14.06 3.90 -22.27
N VAL A 17 14.87 4.95 -22.16
CA VAL A 17 15.04 5.93 -23.26
C VAL A 17 15.60 5.23 -24.49
N GLU A 18 16.59 4.36 -24.29
CA GLU A 18 17.11 3.50 -25.34
C GLU A 18 16.29 2.20 -25.43
N GLY A 19 15.79 1.89 -26.63
CA GLY A 19 15.07 0.63 -26.92
C GLY A 19 13.62 0.54 -26.40
N GLY A 20 13.16 1.45 -25.55
CA GLY A 20 11.74 1.59 -25.20
C GLY A 20 11.13 0.48 -24.33
N ALA A 21 11.96 -0.45 -23.83
CA ALA A 21 11.52 -1.52 -22.93
C ALA A 21 10.91 -0.96 -21.64
N ILE A 22 9.96 -1.69 -21.03
CA ILE A 22 9.39 -1.31 -19.73
C ILE A 22 10.51 -1.35 -18.68
N ALA A 23 10.66 -0.25 -17.96
CA ALA A 23 11.72 -0.07 -16.97
C ALA A 23 11.25 -0.32 -15.53
N GLY A 24 10.00 -0.74 -15.34
CA GLY A 24 9.40 -0.99 -14.03
C GLY A 24 7.96 -0.49 -13.96
N SER A 25 7.30 -0.82 -12.86
CA SER A 25 5.96 -0.31 -12.56
C SER A 25 6.04 1.05 -11.89
N THR A 26 5.09 1.94 -12.20
CA THR A 26 4.83 3.18 -11.45
C THR A 26 3.62 3.05 -10.53
N LEU A 27 3.08 1.83 -10.36
CA LEU A 27 1.92 1.54 -9.53
C LEU A 27 2.27 1.66 -8.04
N THR A 28 1.43 2.38 -7.30
CA THR A 28 1.48 2.46 -5.83
C THR A 28 0.52 1.44 -5.20
N LEU A 29 0.76 1.06 -3.94
CA LEU A 29 -0.02 0.00 -3.28
C LEU A 29 -1.49 0.36 -3.04
N ASP A 30 -1.79 1.64 -2.79
CA ASP A 30 -3.16 2.15 -2.66
C ASP A 30 -3.93 1.98 -3.98
N VAL A 31 -3.31 2.35 -5.12
CA VAL A 31 -3.89 2.14 -6.45
C VAL A 31 -3.99 0.64 -6.77
N ALA A 32 -2.99 -0.15 -6.41
CA ALA A 32 -3.01 -1.61 -6.59
C ALA A 32 -4.15 -2.27 -5.82
N PHE A 33 -4.36 -1.86 -4.56
CA PHE A 33 -5.45 -2.33 -3.71
C PHE A 33 -6.80 -1.96 -4.32
N LYS A 34 -7.02 -0.67 -4.60
CA LYS A 34 -8.26 -0.17 -5.22
C LYS A 34 -8.61 -0.94 -6.48
N ARG A 35 -7.65 -1.08 -7.41
CA ARG A 35 -7.85 -1.82 -8.66
C ARG A 35 -8.06 -3.33 -8.44
N SER A 36 -7.43 -3.92 -7.44
CA SER A 36 -7.61 -5.35 -7.14
C SER A 36 -9.06 -5.67 -6.80
N VAL A 37 -9.70 -4.79 -6.04
CA VAL A 37 -11.12 -4.95 -5.67
C VAL A 37 -12.04 -4.49 -6.82
N THR A 38 -11.80 -3.32 -7.41
CA THR A 38 -12.77 -2.70 -8.34
C THR A 38 -12.64 -3.18 -9.79
N VAL A 39 -11.45 -3.58 -10.24
CA VAL A 39 -11.18 -3.97 -11.63
C VAL A 39 -10.91 -5.46 -11.76
N ASN A 40 -10.13 -6.03 -10.83
CA ASN A 40 -9.68 -7.43 -10.93
C ASN A 40 -10.63 -8.42 -10.23
N GLY A 41 -11.64 -7.93 -9.50
CA GLY A 41 -12.67 -8.75 -8.88
C GLY A 41 -12.22 -9.57 -7.67
N LEU A 42 -11.12 -9.21 -7.02
CA LEU A 42 -10.72 -9.85 -5.77
C LEU A 42 -11.68 -9.41 -4.65
N SER A 43 -12.00 -10.33 -3.75
CA SER A 43 -12.65 -9.95 -2.49
C SER A 43 -11.72 -9.04 -1.68
N LEU A 44 -12.32 -8.24 -0.79
CA LEU A 44 -11.58 -7.35 0.11
C LEU A 44 -10.52 -8.12 0.92
N ASN A 45 -10.90 -9.28 1.47
CA ASN A 45 -9.99 -10.12 2.26
C ASN A 45 -8.80 -10.62 1.43
N GLN A 46 -9.04 -11.07 0.19
CA GLN A 46 -7.96 -11.52 -0.70
C GLN A 46 -7.00 -10.37 -1.03
N ALA A 47 -7.53 -9.18 -1.34
CA ALA A 47 -6.72 -8.01 -1.65
C ALA A 47 -5.88 -7.58 -0.44
N VAL A 48 -6.49 -7.46 0.76
CA VAL A 48 -5.77 -7.11 1.99
C VAL A 48 -4.70 -8.17 2.31
N GLU A 49 -5.05 -9.46 2.35
CA GLU A 49 -4.10 -10.53 2.69
C GLU A 49 -2.91 -10.58 1.71
N SER A 50 -3.14 -10.35 0.42
CA SER A 50 -2.09 -10.36 -0.60
C SER A 50 -1.11 -9.19 -0.45
N LEU A 51 -1.58 -8.05 0.06
CA LEU A 51 -0.78 -6.82 0.17
C LEU A 51 -0.21 -6.59 1.57
N SER A 52 -0.68 -7.32 2.59
CA SER A 52 -0.21 -7.18 3.98
C SER A 52 0.36 -8.48 4.56
N ALA A 53 -0.50 -9.43 4.96
CA ALA A 53 -0.11 -10.60 5.73
C ALA A 53 0.78 -11.56 4.92
N THR A 54 0.52 -11.73 3.63
CA THR A 54 1.31 -12.61 2.76
C THR A 54 2.76 -12.15 2.60
N PRO A 55 3.06 -10.91 2.18
CA PRO A 55 4.45 -10.45 2.11
C PRO A 55 5.12 -10.38 3.49
N ALA A 56 4.39 -10.04 4.56
CA ALA A 56 4.95 -10.06 5.91
C ALA A 56 5.39 -11.47 6.33
N ARG A 57 4.56 -12.50 6.11
CA ARG A 57 4.92 -13.90 6.38
C ARG A 57 6.09 -14.36 5.51
N LEU A 58 6.07 -14.03 4.22
CA LEU A 58 7.14 -14.40 3.28
C LEU A 58 8.51 -13.86 3.71
N LEU A 59 8.54 -12.66 4.30
CA LEU A 59 9.76 -12.00 4.78
C LEU A 59 10.11 -12.33 6.24
N GLY A 60 9.36 -13.21 6.91
CA GLY A 60 9.57 -13.53 8.33
C GLY A 60 9.21 -12.40 9.30
N LEU A 61 8.35 -11.47 8.88
CA LEU A 61 7.93 -10.30 9.65
C LEU A 61 6.51 -10.43 10.23
N GLY A 62 5.85 -11.57 10.00
CA GLY A 62 4.44 -11.80 10.38
C GLY A 62 4.13 -11.66 11.87
N ASP A 63 5.13 -11.80 12.75
CA ASP A 63 4.97 -11.60 14.20
C ASP A 63 4.88 -10.12 14.59
N SER A 64 5.28 -9.21 13.70
CA SER A 64 5.40 -7.77 13.99
C SER A 64 4.47 -6.88 13.14
N ILE A 65 4.16 -7.28 11.90
CA ILE A 65 3.37 -6.52 10.93
C ILE A 65 2.53 -7.44 10.03
N GLY A 66 1.67 -6.84 9.20
CA GLY A 66 0.87 -7.55 8.19
C GLY A 66 -0.56 -7.86 8.62
N SER A 67 -0.88 -7.65 9.90
CA SER A 67 -2.24 -7.78 10.45
C SER A 67 -2.43 -6.85 11.64
N LEU A 68 -3.69 -6.56 11.97
CA LEU A 68 -4.08 -5.78 13.14
C LEU A 68 -4.38 -6.73 14.30
N GLU A 69 -3.37 -6.98 15.11
CA GLU A 69 -3.44 -7.86 16.28
C GLU A 69 -2.70 -7.22 17.46
N THR A 70 -3.18 -7.48 18.68
CA THR A 70 -2.51 -6.99 19.90
C THR A 70 -1.05 -7.43 19.94
N GLY A 71 -0.15 -6.49 20.26
CA GLY A 71 1.29 -6.73 20.33
C GLY A 71 2.05 -6.46 19.01
N LYS A 72 1.36 -6.30 17.88
CA LYS A 72 1.97 -5.90 16.61
C LYS A 72 2.11 -4.38 16.50
N LEU A 73 2.94 -3.93 15.57
CA LEU A 73 3.09 -2.51 15.29
C LEU A 73 1.77 -1.95 14.73
N ALA A 74 1.37 -0.77 15.23
CA ALA A 74 0.22 -0.04 14.72
C ALA A 74 0.55 0.65 13.39
N ASP A 75 0.70 -0.17 12.34
CA ASP A 75 0.85 0.22 10.95
C ASP A 75 -0.48 -0.08 10.23
N LEU A 76 -1.22 0.96 9.81
CA LEU A 76 -2.51 0.80 9.14
C LEU A 76 -2.76 1.87 8.09
N VAL A 77 -3.62 1.52 7.14
CA VAL A 77 -4.12 2.41 6.09
C VAL A 77 -5.63 2.45 6.21
N VAL A 78 -6.19 3.65 6.18
CA VAL A 78 -7.63 3.88 6.15
C VAL A 78 -8.01 4.30 4.74
N VAL A 79 -9.02 3.62 4.19
CA VAL A 79 -9.65 3.96 2.92
C VAL A 79 -11.14 4.16 3.13
N ASP A 80 -11.79 4.93 2.27
CA ASP A 80 -13.25 5.04 2.31
C ASP A 80 -13.92 3.74 1.80
N SER A 81 -15.18 3.56 2.16
CA SER A 81 -15.94 2.35 1.84
C SER A 81 -16.57 2.34 0.44
N GLU A 82 -16.61 3.47 -0.25
CA GLU A 82 -17.30 3.62 -1.54
C GLU A 82 -16.33 3.40 -2.71
N GLY A 83 -15.25 4.18 -2.74
CA GLY A 83 -14.25 4.21 -3.79
C GLY A 83 -12.91 3.59 -3.41
N TYR A 84 -12.70 3.25 -2.13
CA TYR A 84 -11.40 2.80 -1.60
C TYR A 84 -10.27 3.82 -1.81
N ASP A 85 -10.59 5.11 -1.82
CA ASP A 85 -9.61 6.19 -1.86
C ASP A 85 -8.92 6.32 -0.50
N LEU A 86 -7.64 6.71 -0.54
CA LEU A 86 -6.82 6.87 0.66
C LEU A 86 -7.37 7.99 1.55
N VAL A 87 -7.67 7.66 2.80
CA VAL A 87 -8.12 8.60 3.82
C VAL A 87 -6.99 8.97 4.77
N ALA A 88 -6.24 7.97 5.25
CA ALA A 88 -5.16 8.19 6.21
C ALA A 88 -4.15 7.04 6.25
N VAL A 89 -2.96 7.34 6.75
CA VAL A 89 -1.89 6.36 7.00
C VAL A 89 -1.35 6.56 8.41
N MET A 90 -1.32 5.48 9.17
CA MET A 90 -0.62 5.39 10.45
C MET A 90 0.61 4.52 10.30
N ARG A 91 1.72 4.97 10.89
CA ARG A 91 2.95 4.19 11.01
C ARG A 91 3.42 4.20 12.45
N ARG A 92 3.54 3.02 13.05
CA ARG A 92 3.98 2.76 14.43
C ARG A 92 3.23 3.64 15.44
N GLY A 93 1.90 3.68 15.31
CA GLY A 93 1.03 4.43 16.21
C GLY A 93 0.95 5.93 15.93
N ARG A 94 1.66 6.45 14.92
CA ARG A 94 1.61 7.87 14.54
C ARG A 94 0.96 8.05 13.18
N TRP A 95 -0.03 8.93 13.13
CA TRP A 95 -0.59 9.38 11.86
C TRP A 95 0.46 10.18 11.08
N ILE A 96 0.73 9.76 9.84
CA ILE A 96 1.66 10.45 8.94
C ILE A 96 0.92 11.17 7.80
N VAL A 97 -0.31 10.75 7.50
CA VAL A 97 -1.22 11.37 6.54
C VAL A 97 -2.64 11.25 7.09
N GLY A 98 -3.41 12.33 7.03
CA GLY A 98 -4.86 12.33 7.25
C GLY A 98 -5.34 12.08 8.69
N GLY A 99 -4.43 12.13 9.67
CA GLY A 99 -4.73 11.88 11.09
C GLY A 99 -5.70 12.89 11.72
N GLU A 100 -5.78 14.10 11.19
CA GLU A 100 -6.67 15.18 11.63
C GLU A 100 -8.17 14.82 11.49
N ARG A 101 -8.49 13.77 10.74
CA ARG A 101 -9.86 13.25 10.58
C ARG A 101 -10.34 12.41 11.77
N PHE A 102 -9.44 12.01 12.66
CA PHE A 102 -9.75 11.16 13.80
C PHE A 102 -9.54 11.92 15.11
N SER A 103 -10.54 11.87 15.99
CA SER A 103 -10.39 12.36 17.35
C SER A 103 -9.44 11.44 18.13
N THR A 104 -8.63 12.03 18.99
CA THR A 104 -7.88 11.26 19.98
C THR A 104 -8.84 10.89 21.09
N VAL A 105 -8.91 9.59 21.42
CA VAL A 105 -9.62 9.12 22.61
C VAL A 105 -8.56 8.89 23.68
N GLU A 106 -8.72 9.53 24.84
CA GLU A 106 -7.83 9.25 25.97
C GLU A 106 -8.04 7.80 26.43
N PRO A 107 -6.96 7.03 26.71
CA PRO A 107 -7.11 5.70 27.27
C PRO A 107 -7.83 5.80 28.62
N ALA A 108 -8.80 4.91 28.83
CA ALA A 108 -9.48 4.74 30.12
C ALA A 108 -8.53 4.24 31.22
#